data_AF-A0A8W8MAB0-F1
#
_entry.id   AF-A0A8W8MAB0-F1
#
_cell.length_a   1.000
_cell.length_b   1.000
_cell.length_c   1.000
_cell.angle_alpha   90.00
_cell.angle_beta   90.00
_cell.angle_gamma   90.00
#
_symmetry.space_group_name_H-M   'P 1'
#
loop_
_entity.id
_entity.type
_entity.pdbx_description
1 polymer ?
#
loop_
_entity_poly.entity_id
_entity_poly.type
_entity_poly.pdbx_seq_one_letter_code
_entity_poly.pdbx_strand_id
1 'polypeptide(L)'
;MMFRLCVSFAVFCVLCCKFSVLSYPQGAPVRTESCINLQPIHMDPLTNQQVPNQQGTTRPYRILVSQQQYQTCTSNQQCGLQPLQVSIQGQGGLFRGFIVQARTPNGGSRSWGQFIPLQTGDSKVIQCQNGLTLTHTANNDKNIVRFAWIPEPGMREQVQFVATVVQNLRTIYPGVYSAQLRPVGVFNNAPFKTAGIISFVTSVIAILL
;
A
#
# COMPACT_ATOMS: atom_id res chain seq x y z
N MET A 1 -11.59 62.97 37.01
CA MET A 1 -12.75 62.06 37.10
C MET A 1 -12.80 61.22 35.81
N MET A 2 -12.45 59.93 35.93
CA MET A 2 -12.87 58.76 35.12
C MET A 2 -12.57 58.77 33.60
N PHE A 3 -11.50 58.12 33.12
CA PHE A 3 -11.42 56.67 32.78
C PHE A 3 -12.62 56.12 32.01
N ARG A 4 -12.77 56.39 30.71
CA ARG A 4 -13.54 55.55 29.76
C ARG A 4 -13.18 55.89 28.32
N LEU A 5 -12.15 55.28 27.71
CA LEU A 5 -12.05 55.20 26.24
C LEU A 5 -10.98 54.21 25.71
N CYS A 6 -10.77 53.06 26.36
CA CYS A 6 -9.80 52.05 25.90
C CYS A 6 -10.40 50.65 25.63
N VAL A 7 -11.71 50.56 25.40
CA VAL A 7 -12.41 49.25 25.27
C VAL A 7 -12.69 48.85 23.81
N SER A 8 -12.35 49.66 22.80
CA SER A 8 -12.78 49.37 21.42
C SER A 8 -11.72 48.74 20.50
N PHE A 9 -10.49 48.48 20.96
CA PHE A 9 -9.46 47.83 20.12
C PHE A 9 -9.42 46.29 20.24
N ALA A 10 -10.25 45.70 21.11
CA ALA A 10 -10.27 44.25 21.33
C ALA A 10 -11.24 43.48 20.42
N VAL A 11 -11.98 44.15 19.54
CA VAL A 11 -13.04 43.50 18.73
C VAL A 11 -12.52 43.04 17.35
N PHE A 12 -11.32 43.44 16.92
CA PHE A 12 -10.80 43.08 15.59
C PHE A 12 -9.86 41.86 15.57
N CYS A 13 -9.56 41.25 16.71
CA CYS A 13 -8.57 40.16 16.81
C CYS A 13 -9.18 38.74 16.85
N VAL A 14 -10.50 38.60 16.72
CA VAL A 14 -11.19 37.30 16.92
C VAL A 14 -11.73 36.68 15.63
N LEU A 15 -11.66 37.37 14.49
CA LEU A 15 -12.20 36.88 13.22
C LEU A 15 -11.15 36.35 12.23
N CYS A 16 -10.11 35.70 12.75
CA CYS A 16 -9.14 34.93 11.95
C CYS A 16 -8.90 33.53 12.54
N CYS A 17 -9.88 32.97 13.26
CA CYS A 17 -9.93 31.53 13.48
C CYS A 17 -10.16 30.86 12.13
N LYS A 18 -9.05 30.58 11.44
CA LYS A 18 -8.97 29.65 10.32
C LYS A 18 -9.77 28.41 10.73
N PHE A 19 -10.90 28.17 10.07
CA PHE A 19 -11.55 26.87 10.11
C PHE A 19 -10.57 25.90 9.45
N SER A 20 -9.69 25.31 10.26
CA SER A 20 -8.95 24.13 9.87
C SER A 20 -10.00 23.06 9.63
N VAL A 21 -10.32 22.81 8.37
CA VAL A 21 -11.11 21.66 7.97
C VAL A 21 -10.45 20.42 8.57
N LEU A 22 -11.05 19.86 9.62
CA LEU A 22 -10.70 18.57 10.21
C LEU A 22 -11.14 17.46 9.24
N SER A 23 -10.62 17.50 8.02
CA SER A 23 -10.62 16.35 7.13
C SER A 23 -9.50 15.45 7.63
N TYR A 24 -9.84 14.26 8.15
CA TYR A 24 -8.94 13.36 8.89
C TYR A 24 -7.47 13.46 8.46
N PRO A 25 -6.62 14.21 9.20
CA PRO A 25 -5.18 14.28 8.94
C PRO A 25 -4.47 13.03 9.47
N GLN A 26 -5.19 11.90 9.55
CA GLN A 26 -4.75 10.67 10.18
C GLN A 26 -5.16 9.43 9.36
N GLY A 27 -5.42 9.56 8.05
CA GLY A 27 -5.70 8.39 7.20
C GLY A 27 -7.06 7.72 7.42
N ALA A 28 -7.24 6.55 6.79
CA ALA A 28 -8.49 5.81 6.83
C ALA A 28 -8.83 5.28 8.23
N PRO A 29 -10.12 5.32 8.66
CA PRO A 29 -10.53 4.79 9.95
C PRO A 29 -10.47 3.26 9.96
N VAL A 30 -10.14 2.67 11.12
CA VAL A 30 -10.11 1.22 11.33
C VAL A 30 -11.54 0.71 11.54
N ARG A 31 -12.30 0.59 10.45
CA ARG A 31 -13.69 0.10 10.42
C ARG A 31 -13.86 -0.89 9.28
N THR A 32 -14.91 -1.72 9.36
CA THR A 32 -15.21 -2.76 8.36
C THR A 32 -15.29 -2.21 6.94
N GLU A 33 -15.94 -1.06 6.73
CA GLU A 33 -16.11 -0.45 5.41
C GLU A 33 -14.75 -0.07 4.80
N SER A 34 -13.87 0.57 5.56
CA SER A 34 -12.52 0.91 5.11
C SER A 34 -11.65 -0.33 4.94
N CYS A 35 -11.66 -1.24 5.91
CA CYS A 35 -10.72 -2.35 5.98
C CYS A 35 -11.08 -3.51 5.06
N ILE A 36 -12.35 -3.90 5.01
CA ILE A 36 -12.82 -5.06 4.25
C ILE A 36 -13.30 -4.63 2.88
N ASN A 37 -14.08 -3.54 2.80
CA ASN A 37 -14.64 -3.09 1.52
C ASN A 37 -13.71 -2.12 0.78
N LEU A 38 -12.62 -1.66 1.41
CA LEU A 38 -11.74 -0.61 0.89
C LEU A 38 -12.53 0.65 0.51
N GLN A 39 -13.60 0.92 1.25
CA GLN A 39 -14.50 2.04 1.03
C GLN A 39 -14.09 3.18 1.96
N PRO A 40 -13.59 4.32 1.45
CA PRO A 40 -13.33 5.49 2.27
C PRO A 40 -14.63 5.98 2.93
N ILE A 41 -14.54 6.40 4.19
CA ILE A 41 -15.62 7.09 4.88
C ILE A 41 -15.16 8.51 5.17
N HIS A 42 -15.89 9.48 4.63
CA HIS A 42 -15.69 10.90 4.86
C HIS A 42 -16.91 11.48 5.56
N MET A 43 -16.69 12.31 6.59
CA MET A 43 -17.74 13.04 7.28
C MET A 43 -17.66 14.51 6.90
N ASP A 44 -18.81 15.13 6.65
CA ASP A 44 -18.92 16.57 6.45
C ASP A 44 -18.68 17.26 7.81
N PRO A 45 -17.71 18.17 7.91
CA PRO A 45 -17.37 18.80 9.19
C PRO A 45 -18.44 19.78 9.70
N LEU A 46 -19.35 20.25 8.83
CA LEU A 46 -20.41 21.19 9.20
C LEU A 46 -21.67 20.45 9.63
N THR A 47 -22.06 19.40 8.90
CA THR A 47 -23.31 18.67 9.16
C THR A 47 -23.11 17.40 9.99
N ASN A 48 -21.86 16.95 10.16
CA ASN A 48 -21.51 15.66 10.74
C ASN A 48 -22.22 14.48 10.06
N GLN A 49 -22.55 14.62 8.77
CA GLN A 49 -23.14 13.57 7.95
C GLN A 49 -22.09 12.93 7.07
N GLN A 50 -22.27 11.66 6.73
CA GLN A 50 -21.38 10.99 5.79
C GLN A 50 -21.50 11.61 4.40
N VAL A 51 -20.36 11.94 3.80
CA VAL A 51 -20.27 12.39 2.41
C VAL A 51 -20.36 11.17 1.49
N PRO A 52 -21.34 11.13 0.57
CA PRO A 52 -21.45 10.03 -0.39
C PRO A 52 -20.25 9.97 -1.32
N ASN A 53 -19.67 8.79 -1.46
CA ASN A 53 -18.64 8.50 -2.44
C ASN A 53 -19.23 8.52 -3.85
N GLN A 54 -18.50 9.12 -4.78
CA GLN A 54 -18.79 9.14 -6.20
C GLN A 54 -17.64 8.45 -6.93
N GLN A 55 -17.96 7.41 -7.70
CA GLN A 55 -16.96 6.72 -8.48
C GLN A 55 -16.56 7.56 -9.70
N GLY A 56 -15.26 7.81 -9.84
CA GLY A 56 -14.73 8.44 -11.05
C GLY A 56 -14.92 7.53 -12.28
N THR A 57 -15.15 8.13 -13.43
CA THR A 57 -15.45 7.41 -14.69
C THR A 57 -14.19 7.08 -15.49
N THR A 58 -13.06 7.70 -15.17
CA THR A 58 -11.76 7.46 -15.81
C THR A 58 -10.93 6.49 -14.96
N ARG A 59 -9.83 5.94 -15.52
CA ARG A 59 -8.82 5.18 -14.77
C ARG A 59 -7.49 5.93 -14.72
N PRO A 60 -7.40 7.05 -13.99
CA PRO A 60 -6.19 7.88 -14.00
C PRO A 60 -5.15 7.38 -13.00
N TYR A 61 -5.29 6.20 -12.40
CA TYR A 61 -4.39 5.67 -11.39
C TYR A 61 -4.03 4.22 -11.67
N ARG A 62 -2.79 3.84 -11.33
CA ARG A 62 -2.28 2.47 -11.44
C ARG A 62 -1.40 2.11 -10.26
N ILE A 63 -1.30 0.81 -9.97
CA ILE A 63 -0.32 0.28 -9.03
C ILE A 63 0.77 -0.44 -9.82
N LEU A 64 2.03 -0.03 -9.61
CA LEU A 64 3.20 -0.68 -10.18
C LEU A 64 3.93 -1.47 -9.11
N VAL A 65 4.37 -2.67 -9.47
CA VAL A 65 5.21 -3.56 -8.66
C VAL A 65 6.57 -3.67 -9.34
N SER A 66 7.66 -3.74 -8.58
CA SER A 66 9.01 -3.86 -9.14
C SER A 66 9.27 -5.21 -9.80
N GLN A 67 8.50 -6.22 -9.43
CA GLN A 67 8.58 -7.58 -9.96
C GLN A 67 7.22 -8.28 -9.79
N GLN A 68 6.97 -9.33 -10.57
CA GLN A 68 5.72 -10.11 -10.53
C GLN A 68 5.86 -11.40 -9.72
N GLN A 69 6.93 -11.51 -8.93
CA GLN A 69 7.23 -12.67 -8.09
C GLN A 69 7.67 -12.20 -6.70
N TYR A 70 7.33 -12.96 -5.66
CA TYR A 70 7.87 -12.74 -4.32
C TYR A 70 8.49 -14.03 -3.79
N GLN A 71 9.61 -13.86 -3.08
CA GLN A 71 10.33 -14.97 -2.49
C GLN A 71 9.54 -15.51 -1.30
N THR A 72 9.19 -16.79 -1.34
CA THR A 72 8.63 -17.46 -0.15
C THR A 72 9.70 -17.56 0.94
N CYS A 73 9.27 -17.62 2.19
CA CYS A 73 10.16 -17.56 3.35
C CYS A 73 9.56 -18.32 4.52
N THR A 74 10.39 -18.74 5.48
CA THR A 74 9.94 -19.50 6.66
C THR A 74 10.09 -18.73 7.97
N SER A 75 10.74 -17.57 7.97
CA SER A 75 10.89 -16.69 9.14
C SER A 75 10.78 -15.22 8.76
N ASN A 76 10.36 -14.36 9.70
CA ASN A 76 10.22 -12.92 9.46
C ASN A 76 11.53 -12.29 8.98
N GLN A 77 12.67 -12.71 9.55
CA GLN A 77 13.98 -12.24 9.15
C GLN A 77 14.28 -12.58 7.68
N GLN A 78 13.97 -13.80 7.24
CA GLN A 78 14.16 -14.21 5.85
C GLN A 78 13.23 -13.46 4.91
N CYS A 79 11.96 -13.29 5.27
CA CYS A 79 10.98 -12.55 4.47
C CYS A 79 11.43 -11.11 4.23
N GLY A 80 12.04 -10.48 5.24
CA GLY A 80 12.52 -9.10 5.17
C GLY A 80 13.79 -8.89 4.33
N LEU A 81 14.45 -9.94 3.83
CA LEU A 81 15.69 -9.79 3.05
C LEU A 81 15.47 -9.20 1.66
N GLN A 82 14.28 -9.39 1.08
CA GLN A 82 13.97 -8.99 -0.29
C GLN A 82 12.58 -8.31 -0.35
N PRO A 83 12.44 -7.10 0.23
CA PRO A 83 11.20 -6.35 0.17
C PRO A 83 10.85 -5.99 -1.28
N LEU A 84 9.60 -6.21 -1.66
CA LEU A 84 9.10 -5.86 -2.98
C LEU A 84 8.67 -4.39 -3.00
N GLN A 85 9.13 -3.66 -4.02
CA GLN A 85 8.85 -2.23 -4.16
C GLN A 85 7.53 -2.03 -4.90
N VAL A 86 6.64 -1.21 -4.34
CA VAL A 86 5.31 -0.93 -4.89
C VAL A 86 5.10 0.58 -4.96
N SER A 87 4.37 1.03 -5.98
CA SER A 87 3.95 2.43 -6.08
C SER A 87 2.53 2.59 -6.59
N ILE A 88 1.79 3.53 -6.02
CA ILE A 88 0.52 4.04 -6.55
C ILE A 88 0.86 5.31 -7.32
N GLN A 89 0.47 5.39 -8.59
CA GLN A 89 0.84 6.49 -9.49
C GLN A 89 -0.38 7.10 -10.18
N GLY A 90 -0.38 8.43 -10.25
CA GLY A 90 -1.23 9.22 -11.11
C GLY A 90 -0.76 9.18 -12.57
N GLN A 91 -1.65 8.84 -13.49
CA GLN A 91 -1.48 8.93 -14.93
C GLN A 91 -1.93 10.32 -15.41
N GLY A 92 -1.29 11.36 -14.88
CA GLY A 92 -1.68 12.76 -15.14
C GLY A 92 -2.73 13.33 -14.16
N GLY A 93 -3.14 12.56 -13.15
CA GLY A 93 -4.03 13.00 -12.08
C GLY A 93 -3.36 13.01 -10.71
N LEU A 94 -3.66 14.02 -9.88
CA LEU A 94 -3.27 14.04 -8.47
C LEU A 94 -4.30 13.29 -7.62
N PHE A 95 -3.87 12.76 -6.48
CA PHE A 95 -4.74 12.15 -5.48
C PHE A 95 -4.34 12.61 -4.07
N ARG A 96 -5.30 12.59 -3.14
CA ARG A 96 -5.10 13.10 -1.77
C ARG A 96 -5.09 11.99 -0.73
N GLY A 97 -5.86 10.93 -0.99
CA GLY A 97 -5.95 9.78 -0.11
C GLY A 97 -5.86 8.47 -0.87
N PHE A 98 -5.57 7.42 -0.13
CA PHE A 98 -5.63 6.05 -0.61
C PHE A 98 -5.75 5.10 0.58
N ILE A 99 -6.21 3.89 0.30
CA ILE A 99 -6.13 2.72 1.16
C ILE A 99 -5.76 1.52 0.29
N VAL A 100 -4.78 0.71 0.70
CA VAL A 100 -4.26 -0.41 -0.08
C VAL A 100 -3.99 -1.63 0.80
N GLN A 101 -4.29 -2.80 0.26
CA GLN A 101 -4.04 -4.11 0.84
C GLN A 101 -3.49 -5.05 -0.23
N ALA A 102 -2.78 -6.10 0.18
CA ALA A 102 -2.38 -7.19 -0.69
C ALA A 102 -3.36 -8.34 -0.46
N ARG A 103 -4.15 -8.71 -1.47
CA ARG A 103 -5.19 -9.74 -1.32
C ARG A 103 -4.99 -10.84 -2.36
N THR A 104 -5.52 -12.02 -2.09
CA THR A 104 -5.61 -13.04 -3.14
C THR A 104 -6.45 -12.51 -4.31
N PRO A 105 -6.12 -12.87 -5.56
CA PRO A 105 -6.97 -12.56 -6.70
C PRO A 105 -8.41 -13.03 -6.50
N ASN A 106 -9.35 -12.44 -7.25
CA ASN A 106 -10.75 -12.85 -7.31
C ASN A 106 -11.57 -12.69 -6.01
N GLY A 107 -11.27 -11.66 -5.20
CA GLY A 107 -12.19 -11.22 -4.15
C GLY A 107 -11.92 -11.77 -2.75
N GLY A 108 -10.72 -12.28 -2.48
CA GLY A 108 -10.30 -12.52 -1.10
C GLY A 108 -10.39 -11.25 -0.26
N SER A 109 -10.78 -11.36 1.01
CA SER A 109 -10.88 -10.24 1.95
C SER A 109 -9.66 -10.11 2.86
N ARG A 110 -8.87 -11.18 3.04
CA ARG A 110 -7.64 -11.16 3.86
C ARG A 110 -6.57 -10.28 3.20
N SER A 111 -5.98 -9.39 4.00
CA SER A 111 -4.77 -8.66 3.65
C SER A 111 -3.53 -9.45 4.09
N TRP A 112 -2.56 -9.58 3.18
CA TRP A 112 -1.35 -10.37 3.36
C TRP A 112 -0.13 -9.47 3.51
N GLY A 113 0.81 -9.89 4.35
CA GLY A 113 2.14 -9.29 4.40
C GLY A 113 2.20 -8.00 5.19
N GLN A 114 3.40 -7.45 5.24
CA GLN A 114 3.72 -6.22 5.93
C GLN A 114 4.00 -5.09 4.93
N PHE A 115 3.65 -3.88 5.31
CA PHE A 115 3.85 -2.67 4.52
C PHE A 115 4.86 -1.77 5.20
N ILE A 116 5.79 -1.22 4.42
CA ILE A 116 6.81 -0.30 4.90
C ILE A 116 6.71 0.98 4.06
N PRO A 117 6.18 2.09 4.63
CA PRO A 117 6.28 3.41 4.03
C PRO A 117 7.73 3.74 3.63
N LEU A 118 7.95 4.19 2.40
CA LEU A 118 9.28 4.62 1.93
C LEU A 118 9.41 6.14 1.86
N GLN A 119 8.29 6.85 1.89
CA GLN A 119 8.24 8.31 1.95
C GLN A 119 7.64 8.72 3.29
N THR A 120 8.36 9.57 4.02
CA THR A 120 7.92 10.11 5.30
C THR A 120 6.72 11.04 5.08
N GLY A 121 5.72 10.93 5.96
CA GLY A 121 4.61 11.89 6.00
C GLY A 121 3.50 11.70 4.97
N ASP A 122 3.62 10.77 4.01
CA ASP A 122 2.58 10.48 3.01
C ASP A 122 1.74 9.23 3.31
N SER A 123 2.28 8.27 4.07
CA SER A 123 1.63 6.98 4.32
C SER A 123 1.92 6.41 5.70
N LYS A 124 0.99 5.61 6.21
CA LYS A 124 1.11 4.85 7.44
C LYS A 124 0.41 3.51 7.35
N VAL A 125 0.82 2.60 8.22
CA VAL A 125 0.18 1.29 8.39
C VAL A 125 -0.88 1.39 9.49
N ILE A 126 -2.04 0.80 9.24
CA ILE A 126 -3.11 0.60 10.23
C ILE A 126 -3.38 -0.90 10.38
N GLN A 127 -3.72 -1.32 11.58
CA GLN A 127 -4.11 -2.69 11.88
C GLN A 127 -5.61 -2.85 11.65
N CYS A 128 -5.99 -3.46 10.53
CA CYS A 128 -7.36 -3.86 10.29
C CYS A 128 -7.62 -5.28 10.82
N GLN A 129 -8.90 -5.62 11.03
CA GLN A 129 -9.30 -6.97 11.46
C GLN A 129 -8.89 -8.06 10.45
N ASN A 130 -8.88 -7.72 9.16
CA ASN A 130 -8.50 -8.63 8.07
C ASN A 130 -7.01 -8.57 7.70
N GLY A 131 -6.16 -7.86 8.47
CA GLY A 131 -4.72 -7.79 8.27
C GLY A 131 -4.17 -6.36 8.18
N LEU A 132 -2.87 -6.24 7.92
CA LEU A 132 -2.22 -4.93 7.81
C LEU A 132 -2.67 -4.19 6.56
N THR A 133 -2.84 -2.88 6.69
CA THR A 133 -3.36 -2.01 5.62
C THR A 133 -2.57 -0.73 5.57
N LEU A 134 -2.19 -0.29 4.38
CA LEU A 134 -1.51 0.99 4.20
C LEU A 134 -2.50 2.06 3.77
N THR A 135 -2.45 3.23 4.39
CA THR A 135 -3.28 4.40 4.08
C THR A 135 -2.43 5.66 4.05
N HIS A 136 -2.95 6.71 3.43
CA HIS A 136 -2.40 8.06 3.54
C HIS A 136 -2.35 8.56 4.99
N THR A 137 -1.43 9.48 5.30
CA THR A 137 -1.36 10.23 6.57
C THR A 137 -1.96 11.62 6.47
N ALA A 138 -1.82 12.30 5.33
CA ALA A 138 -2.31 13.66 5.12
C ALA A 138 -3.05 13.78 3.77
N ASN A 139 -3.85 14.83 3.61
CA ASN A 139 -4.69 15.08 2.43
C ASN A 139 -4.06 16.03 1.40
N ASN A 140 -2.75 16.27 1.48
CA ASN A 140 -1.98 16.98 0.46
C ASN A 140 -2.04 16.25 -0.88
N ASP A 141 -1.90 17.00 -1.97
CA ASP A 141 -1.85 16.43 -3.31
C ASP A 141 -0.60 15.56 -3.49
N LYS A 142 -0.81 14.38 -4.07
CA LYS A 142 0.21 13.37 -4.37
C LYS A 142 0.06 12.94 -5.81
N ASN A 143 1.19 12.78 -6.50
CA ASN A 143 1.25 12.12 -7.80
C ASN A 143 1.72 10.66 -7.65
N ILE A 144 2.58 10.40 -6.68
CA ILE A 144 3.14 9.08 -6.43
C ILE A 144 3.25 8.82 -4.93
N VAL A 145 2.93 7.60 -4.51
CA VAL A 145 3.26 7.08 -3.18
C VAL A 145 4.01 5.77 -3.35
N ARG A 146 5.13 5.62 -2.63
CA ARG A 146 5.98 4.42 -2.65
C ARG A 146 5.99 3.72 -1.30
N PHE A 147 5.90 2.40 -1.34
CA PHE A 147 6.04 1.55 -0.17
C PHE A 147 6.72 0.23 -0.54
N ALA A 148 7.40 -0.37 0.44
CA ALA A 148 7.87 -1.73 0.35
C ALA A 148 6.81 -2.68 0.93
N TRP A 149 6.77 -3.89 0.41
CA TRP A 149 5.93 -4.98 0.88
C TRP A 149 6.77 -6.23 1.17
N ILE A 150 6.49 -6.87 2.30
CA ILE A 150 7.19 -8.07 2.76
C ILE A 150 6.15 -9.20 2.92
N PRO A 151 6.36 -10.38 2.31
CA PRO A 151 5.46 -11.52 2.50
C PRO A 151 5.52 -12.05 3.95
N GLU A 152 4.48 -12.76 4.37
CA GLU A 152 4.46 -13.45 5.66
C GLU A 152 5.20 -14.80 5.59
N PRO A 153 5.77 -15.28 6.70
CA PRO A 153 6.31 -16.63 6.78
C PRO A 153 5.26 -17.69 6.38
N GLY A 154 5.67 -18.64 5.55
CA GLY A 154 4.82 -19.74 5.10
C GLY A 154 3.84 -19.40 3.97
N MET A 155 3.77 -18.14 3.53
CA MET A 155 2.87 -17.71 2.47
C MET A 155 3.16 -18.41 1.13
N ARG A 156 2.13 -18.99 0.49
CA ARG A 156 2.18 -19.71 -0.79
C ARG A 156 1.15 -19.21 -1.81
N GLU A 157 0.40 -18.18 -1.47
CA GLU A 157 -0.73 -17.70 -2.22
C GLU A 157 -0.29 -16.68 -3.26
N GLN A 158 -0.90 -16.75 -4.44
CA GLN A 158 -0.82 -15.61 -5.34
C GLN A 158 -1.52 -14.41 -4.70
N VAL A 159 -0.93 -13.22 -4.81
CA VAL A 159 -1.55 -11.98 -4.32
C VAL A 159 -1.50 -10.87 -5.36
N GLN A 160 -2.37 -9.88 -5.21
CA GLN A 160 -2.34 -8.63 -5.95
C GLN A 160 -2.64 -7.49 -4.98
N PHE A 161 -2.06 -6.32 -5.22
CA PHE A 161 -2.44 -5.13 -4.49
C PHE A 161 -3.77 -4.64 -5.03
N VAL A 162 -4.67 -4.31 -4.12
CA VAL A 162 -5.95 -3.67 -4.41
C VAL A 162 -6.02 -2.41 -3.57
N ALA A 163 -6.32 -1.30 -4.25
CA ALA A 163 -6.47 -0.01 -3.61
C ALA A 163 -7.77 0.68 -4.00
N THR A 164 -8.21 1.55 -3.10
CA THR A 164 -9.10 2.65 -3.45
C THR A 164 -8.30 3.94 -3.36
N VAL A 165 -8.30 4.71 -4.44
CA VAL A 165 -7.61 6.01 -4.53
C VAL A 165 -8.65 7.12 -4.43
N VAL A 166 -8.35 8.15 -3.64
CA VAL A 166 -9.25 9.28 -3.35
C VAL A 166 -8.68 10.53 -3.98
N GLN A 167 -9.38 11.07 -4.98
CA GLN A 167 -8.97 12.32 -5.64
C GLN A 167 -9.37 13.55 -4.81
N ASN A 168 -10.59 13.55 -4.28
CA ASN A 168 -11.13 14.59 -3.42
C ASN A 168 -12.17 13.98 -2.46
N LEU A 169 -12.82 14.81 -1.64
CA LEU A 169 -13.76 14.36 -0.60
C LEU A 169 -14.89 13.44 -1.11
N ARG A 170 -15.28 13.55 -2.38
CA ARG A 170 -16.36 12.77 -2.99
C ARG A 170 -15.84 11.76 -4.02
N THR A 171 -14.90 12.17 -4.86
CA THR A 171 -14.46 11.37 -6.01
C THR A 171 -13.44 10.32 -5.59
N ILE A 172 -13.84 9.05 -5.70
CA ILE A 172 -13.01 7.88 -5.40
C ILE A 172 -12.88 6.97 -6.62
N TYR A 173 -11.83 6.15 -6.60
CA TYR A 173 -11.52 5.17 -7.63
C TYR A 173 -11.22 3.84 -6.93
N PRO A 174 -12.26 3.04 -6.65
CA PRO A 174 -12.08 1.72 -6.06
C PRO A 174 -11.56 0.72 -7.09
N GLY A 175 -11.00 -0.39 -6.62
CA GLY A 175 -10.58 -1.49 -7.50
C GLY A 175 -9.41 -1.11 -8.41
N VAL A 176 -8.48 -0.30 -7.93
CA VAL A 176 -7.19 -0.11 -8.61
C VAL A 176 -6.32 -1.30 -8.26
N TYR A 177 -6.05 -2.15 -9.24
CA TYR A 177 -5.28 -3.39 -9.05
C TYR A 177 -3.85 -3.26 -9.58
N SER A 178 -2.90 -3.94 -8.93
CA SER A 178 -1.58 -4.22 -9.50
C SER A 178 -1.62 -5.44 -10.43
N ALA A 179 -0.50 -5.71 -11.11
CA ALA A 179 -0.21 -7.05 -11.60
C ALA A 179 -0.16 -8.05 -10.42
N GLN A 180 -0.51 -9.31 -10.70
CA GLN A 180 -0.47 -10.38 -9.71
C GLN A 180 0.98 -10.80 -9.42
N LEU A 181 1.29 -11.03 -8.14
CA LEU A 181 2.54 -11.54 -7.64
C LEU A 181 2.45 -13.04 -7.40
N ARG A 182 3.37 -13.80 -7.98
CA ARG A 182 3.46 -15.26 -7.80
C ARG A 182 4.50 -15.62 -6.74
N PRO A 183 4.24 -16.60 -5.85
CA PRO A 183 5.27 -17.13 -4.97
C PRO A 183 6.35 -17.84 -5.77
N VAL A 184 7.62 -17.65 -5.39
CA VAL A 184 8.73 -18.50 -5.83
C VAL A 184 9.40 -19.16 -4.63
N GLY A 185 9.70 -20.45 -4.78
CA GLY A 185 10.39 -21.24 -3.75
C GLY A 185 11.75 -20.66 -3.43
N VAL A 186 12.21 -20.82 -2.18
CA VAL A 186 13.63 -20.58 -1.87
C VAL A 186 14.37 -21.73 -2.52
N PHE A 187 15.14 -21.45 -3.56
CA PHE A 187 16.20 -22.37 -3.91
C PHE A 187 17.15 -22.36 -2.73
N ASN A 188 16.96 -23.30 -1.80
CA ASN A 188 18.06 -23.72 -0.97
C ASN A 188 19.13 -24.10 -1.98
N ASN A 189 20.23 -23.35 -2.02
CA ASN A 189 21.48 -23.86 -2.55
C ASN A 189 21.87 -25.04 -1.65
N ALA A 190 21.16 -26.17 -1.80
CA ALA A 190 21.76 -27.45 -1.52
C ALA A 190 23.02 -27.44 -2.37
N PRO A 191 24.21 -27.69 -1.79
CA PRO A 191 25.40 -27.84 -2.60
C PRO A 191 25.04 -28.84 -3.69
N PHE A 192 25.15 -28.43 -4.95
CA PHE A 192 25.11 -29.34 -6.07
C PHE A 192 26.11 -30.43 -5.71
N LYS A 193 25.63 -31.60 -5.27
CA LYS A 193 26.46 -32.79 -5.29
C LYS A 193 26.73 -32.97 -6.76
N THR A 194 27.92 -32.57 -7.18
CA THR A 194 28.47 -32.83 -8.51
C THR A 194 28.25 -34.31 -8.76
N ALA A 195 27.20 -34.64 -9.52
CA ALA A 195 26.99 -36.01 -9.97
C ALA A 195 28.25 -36.33 -10.78
N GLY A 196 29.04 -37.28 -10.26
CA GLY A 196 30.29 -37.67 -10.87
C GLY A 196 30.05 -37.94 -12.34
N ILE A 197 30.73 -37.18 -13.18
CA ILE A 197 30.86 -37.50 -14.60
C ILE A 197 31.67 -38.78 -14.63
N ILE A 198 30.99 -39.92 -14.72
CA ILE A 198 31.64 -41.20 -15.03
C ILE A 198 32.09 -41.07 -16.49
N SER A 199 33.35 -40.67 -16.67
CA SER A 199 34.02 -40.65 -17.95
C SER A 199 34.21 -42.10 -18.43
N PHE A 200 33.31 -42.57 -19.29
CA PHE A 200 33.57 -43.75 -20.12
C PHE A 200 34.32 -43.29 -21.37
N VAL A 201 35.64 -43.24 -21.29
CA VAL A 201 36.51 -43.30 -22.46
C VAL A 201 37.31 -44.58 -22.35
N THR A 202 36.74 -45.67 -22.87
CA THR A 202 37.44 -46.94 -23.04
C THR A 202 38.57 -46.76 -24.04
N SER A 203 39.79 -47.05 -23.58
CA SER A 203 40.99 -47.14 -24.40
C SER A 203 40.81 -48.18 -25.51
N VAL A 204 40.96 -47.78 -26.76
CA VAL A 204 41.33 -48.70 -27.83
C VAL A 204 42.85 -48.75 -27.85
N ILE A 205 43.40 -49.70 -27.08
CA ILE A 205 44.78 -50.14 -27.22
C ILE A 205 44.81 -51.05 -28.45
N ALA A 206 45.54 -50.61 -29.47
CA ALA A 206 46.00 -51.43 -30.58
C ALA A 206 46.78 -52.63 -30.04
N ILE A 207 46.55 -53.83 -30.62
CA ILE A 207 47.47 -54.99 -30.69
C ILE A 207 46.72 -56.11 -31.46
N LEU A 208 47.12 -56.36 -32.72
CA LEU A 208 47.59 -57.66 -33.26
C LEU A 208 47.46 -57.77 -34.78
N LEU A 209 48.64 -58.03 -35.38
CA LEU A 209 48.95 -58.78 -36.61
C LEU A 209 48.64 -58.13 -37.95
#